data_AF-A0A9X2BI42-F1
#
_entry.id   AF-A0A9X2BI42-F1
#
_cell.length_a   1.000
_cell.length_b   1.000
_cell.length_c   1.000
_cell.angle_alpha   90.00
_cell.angle_beta   90.00
_cell.angle_gamma   90.00
#
_symmetry.space_group_name_H-M   'P 1'
#
loop_
_entity.id
_entity.type
_entity.pdbx_description
1 polymer ?
#
loop_
_entity_poly.entity_id
_entity_poly.type
_entity_poly.pdbx_seq_one_letter_code
_entity_poly.pdbx_strand_id
1 'polypeptide(L)'
;MSVTPIEIQTASICLDIAAFEEFHQLTEQEVREYLPSIQDKIWEHEFQINYHLTEGYVNHLAERAVDVLLTCRRGAPLYDATWVFKQLSVRDDPTYIH
;
A
#
# COMPACT_ATOMS: atom_id res chain seq x y z
N MET A 1 16.13 7.41 4.58
CA MET A 1 14.95 6.51 4.76
C MET A 1 15.45 5.10 4.57
N SER A 2 15.23 4.21 5.53
CA SER A 2 15.45 2.77 5.34
C SER A 2 14.12 2.16 4.91
N VAL A 3 13.99 1.78 3.63
CA VAL A 3 12.79 1.11 3.10
C VAL A 3 12.96 -0.39 3.36
N THR A 4 11.93 -1.02 3.90
CA THR A 4 11.89 -2.47 4.15
C THR A 4 11.53 -3.24 2.87
N PRO A 5 11.94 -4.51 2.75
CA PRO A 5 11.54 -5.35 1.63
C PRO A 5 10.02 -5.42 1.43
N ILE A 6 9.25 -5.46 2.51
CA ILE A 6 7.79 -5.54 2.41
C ILE A 6 7.17 -4.24 1.90
N GLU A 7 7.67 -3.07 2.29
CA GLU A 7 7.23 -1.78 1.73
C GLU A 7 7.52 -1.68 0.23
N ILE A 8 8.62 -2.28 -0.25
CA ILE A 8 8.92 -2.39 -1.68
C ILE A 8 7.87 -3.26 -2.39
N GLN A 9 7.51 -4.40 -1.81
CA GLN A 9 6.47 -5.26 -2.37
C GLN A 9 5.10 -4.58 -2.37
N THR A 10 4.73 -3.88 -1.28
CA THR A 10 3.49 -3.10 -1.21
C THR A 10 3.44 -2.00 -2.28
N ALA A 11 4.55 -1.31 -2.53
CA ALA A 11 4.63 -0.35 -3.64
C ALA A 11 4.47 -1.02 -5.02
N SER A 12 5.01 -2.24 -5.20
CA SER A 12 4.81 -3.03 -6.41
C SER A 12 3.35 -3.41 -6.61
N ILE A 13 2.64 -3.81 -5.55
CA ILE A 13 1.19 -4.08 -5.62
C ILE A 13 0.42 -2.84 -6.09
N CYS A 14 0.79 -1.65 -5.61
CA CYS A 14 0.17 -0.40 -6.04
C CYS A 14 0.40 -0.13 -7.54
N LEU A 15 1.62 -0.40 -8.03
CA LEU A 15 1.95 -0.28 -9.44
C LEU A 15 1.11 -1.23 -10.31
N ASP A 16 0.99 -2.49 -9.89
CA ASP A 16 0.20 -3.49 -10.62
C ASP A 16 -1.27 -3.07 -10.73
N ILE A 17 -1.86 -2.57 -9.64
CA ILE A 17 -3.27 -2.12 -9.61
C ILE A 17 -3.47 -0.86 -10.47
N ALA A 18 -2.55 0.11 -10.39
CA ALA A 18 -2.70 1.35 -11.14
C ALA A 18 -2.35 1.22 -12.63
N ALA A 19 -1.65 0.15 -13.02
CA ALA A 19 -1.32 -0.14 -14.42
C ALA A 19 -2.53 -0.64 -15.23
N PHE A 20 -3.64 -1.02 -14.58
CA PHE A 20 -4.87 -1.38 -15.29
C PHE A 20 -5.50 -0.15 -15.95
N GLU A 21 -5.84 -0.26 -17.24
CA GLU A 21 -6.34 0.85 -18.07
C GLU A 21 -7.59 1.53 -17.48
N GLU A 22 -8.43 0.76 -16.78
CA GLU A 22 -9.69 1.22 -16.16
C GLU A 22 -9.49 1.83 -14.77
N PHE A 23 -8.30 1.74 -14.17
CA PHE A 23 -8.06 2.18 -12.78
C PHE A 23 -8.47 3.63 -12.53
N HIS A 24 -8.17 4.53 -13.47
CA HIS A 24 -8.49 5.96 -13.34
C HIS A 24 -10.00 6.25 -13.43
N GLN A 25 -10.80 5.30 -13.92
CA GLN A 25 -12.25 5.41 -14.04
C GLN A 25 -12.99 4.92 -12.80
N LEU A 26 -12.31 4.16 -11.94
CA LEU A 26 -12.89 3.68 -10.69
C LEU A 26 -13.34 4.84 -9.80
N THR A 27 -14.33 4.60 -8.97
CA THR A 27 -14.75 5.47 -7.87
C THR A 27 -13.83 5.31 -6.67
N GLU A 28 -13.87 6.25 -5.73
CA GLU A 28 -13.11 6.10 -4.48
C GLU A 28 -13.54 4.85 -3.69
N GLN A 29 -14.81 4.46 -3.77
CA GLN A 29 -15.33 3.27 -3.11
C GLN A 29 -14.75 1.99 -3.73
N GLU A 30 -14.75 1.88 -5.05
CA GLU A 30 -14.15 0.73 -5.76
C GLU A 30 -12.65 0.61 -5.49
N VAL A 31 -11.93 1.74 -5.38
CA VAL A 31 -10.51 1.70 -4.97
C VAL A 31 -10.34 1.15 -3.55
N ARG A 32 -11.24 1.50 -2.62
CA ARG A 32 -11.21 0.97 -1.24
C ARG A 32 -11.53 -0.52 -1.17
N GLU A 33 -12.27 -1.06 -2.14
CA GLU A 33 -12.58 -2.49 -2.22
C GLU A 33 -11.34 -3.36 -2.52
N TYR A 34 -10.22 -2.78 -2.96
CA TYR A 34 -8.95 -3.50 -3.06
C TYR A 34 -8.31 -3.83 -1.71
N LEU A 35 -8.71 -3.19 -0.61
CA LEU A 35 -8.10 -3.39 0.71
C LEU A 35 -7.90 -4.87 1.08
N PRO A 36 -8.92 -5.74 1.08
CA PRO A 36 -8.74 -7.16 1.39
C PRO A 36 -7.79 -7.87 0.43
N SER A 37 -7.87 -7.57 -0.87
CA SER A 37 -6.97 -8.17 -1.87
C SER A 37 -5.51 -7.74 -1.67
N ILE A 38 -5.27 -6.49 -1.25
CA ILE A 38 -3.93 -6.00 -0.94
C ILE A 38 -3.39 -6.69 0.32
N GLN A 39 -4.22 -6.86 1.37
CA GLN A 39 -3.84 -7.59 2.58
C GLN A 39 -3.41 -9.02 2.25
N ASP A 40 -4.21 -9.74 1.45
CA ASP A 40 -3.92 -11.10 1.02
C ASP A 40 -2.58 -11.17 0.27
N LYS A 41 -2.33 -10.26 -0.67
CA LYS A 41 -1.05 -10.19 -1.40
C LYS A 41 0.15 -9.90 -0.48
N ILE A 42 0.00 -9.03 0.50
CA ILE A 42 1.08 -8.74 1.47
C ILE A 42 1.42 -10.01 2.28
N TRP A 43 0.40 -10.77 2.70
CA TRP A 43 0.61 -12.05 3.38
C TRP A 43 1.25 -13.11 2.47
N GLU A 44 0.87 -13.20 1.21
CA GLU A 44 1.52 -14.10 0.24
C GLU A 44 3.02 -13.78 0.09
N HIS A 45 3.37 -12.49 0.07
CA HIS A 45 4.76 -12.07 0.00
C HIS A 45 5.53 -12.26 1.31
N GLU A 46 4.88 -12.17 2.47
CA GLU A 46 5.47 -12.48 3.78
C GLU A 46 6.13 -13.86 3.80
N PHE A 47 5.38 -14.85 3.32
CA PHE A 47 5.82 -16.23 3.20
C PHE A 47 7.05 -16.37 2.29
N GLN A 48 7.14 -15.57 1.23
CA GLN A 48 8.24 -15.61 0.27
C GLN A 48 9.52 -14.98 0.81
N ILE A 49 9.41 -13.99 1.69
CA ILE A 49 10.55 -13.24 2.23
C ILE A 49 10.96 -13.65 3.65
N ASN A 50 10.28 -14.65 4.25
CA ASN A 50 10.51 -15.17 5.61
C ASN A 50 10.58 -14.05 6.67
N TYR A 51 9.62 -13.13 6.65
CA TYR A 51 9.61 -11.96 7.52
C TYR A 51 8.38 -11.99 8.41
N HIS A 52 8.50 -12.14 9.73
CA HIS A 52 7.31 -12.20 10.59
C HIS A 52 6.54 -10.87 10.64
N LEU A 53 5.52 -10.73 9.79
CA LEU A 53 4.61 -9.59 9.82
C LEU A 53 3.54 -9.81 10.89
N THR A 54 3.14 -8.71 11.53
CA THR A 54 1.97 -8.69 12.41
C THR A 54 0.75 -8.27 11.62
N GLU A 55 -0.43 -8.77 11.97
CA GLU A 55 -1.71 -8.36 11.37
C GLU A 55 -1.90 -6.84 11.37
N GLY A 56 -1.59 -6.15 12.49
CA GLY A 56 -1.68 -4.70 12.57
C GLY A 56 -0.78 -3.98 11.56
N TYR A 57 0.40 -4.51 11.28
CA TYR A 57 1.31 -3.93 10.30
C TYR A 57 0.86 -4.21 8.86
N VAL A 58 0.30 -5.39 8.58
CA VAL A 58 -0.31 -5.70 7.27
C VAL A 58 -1.51 -4.79 7.00
N ASN A 59 -2.39 -4.61 7.99
CA ASN A 59 -3.55 -3.72 7.89
C ASN A 59 -3.10 -2.29 7.60
N HIS A 60 -2.11 -1.80 8.36
CA HIS A 60 -1.52 -0.48 8.11
C HIS A 60 -0.97 -0.36 6.68
N LEU A 61 -0.12 -1.28 6.22
CA LEU A 61 0.44 -1.21 4.87
C LEU A 61 -0.65 -1.26 3.78
N ALA A 62 -1.69 -2.06 3.96
CA ALA A 62 -2.80 -2.13 3.02
C ALA A 62 -3.63 -0.84 2.97
N GLU A 63 -3.92 -0.23 4.13
CA GLU A 63 -4.59 1.07 4.19
C GLU A 63 -3.76 2.17 3.51
N ARG A 64 -2.45 2.20 3.77
CA ARG A 64 -1.55 3.17 3.12
C ARG A 64 -1.42 2.91 1.61
N ALA A 65 -1.47 1.66 1.17
CA ALA A 65 -1.53 1.32 -0.25
C ALA A 65 -2.82 1.84 -0.91
N VAL A 66 -3.97 1.72 -0.25
CA VAL A 66 -5.23 2.31 -0.73
C VAL A 66 -5.11 3.83 -0.83
N ASP A 67 -4.51 4.51 0.14
CA ASP A 67 -4.27 5.95 0.09
C ASP A 67 -3.37 6.36 -1.09
N VAL A 68 -2.32 5.56 -1.36
CA VAL A 68 -1.47 5.73 -2.55
C VAL A 68 -2.31 5.61 -3.81
N LEU A 69 -3.10 4.54 -3.95
CA LEU A 69 -3.97 4.33 -5.11
C LEU A 69 -4.99 5.48 -5.31
N LEU A 70 -5.65 5.94 -4.24
CA LEU A 70 -6.55 7.10 -4.31
C LEU A 70 -5.82 8.37 -4.77
N THR A 71 -4.57 8.55 -4.37
CA THR A 71 -3.73 9.67 -4.79
C THR A 71 -3.32 9.52 -6.27
N CYS A 72 -2.99 8.31 -6.72
CA CYS A 72 -2.67 8.01 -8.11
C CYS A 72 -3.84 8.24 -9.04
N ARG A 73 -5.04 7.81 -8.64
CA ARG A 73 -6.28 8.07 -9.34
C ARG A 73 -6.52 9.56 -9.59
N ARG A 74 -6.08 10.43 -8.67
CA ARG A 74 -6.16 11.89 -8.80
C ARG A 74 -5.05 12.50 -9.69
N GLY A 75 -4.21 11.67 -10.32
CA GLY A 75 -3.15 12.07 -11.25
C GLY A 75 -1.74 12.07 -10.66
N ALA A 76 -1.54 11.56 -9.44
CA ALA A 76 -0.20 11.42 -8.89
C ALA A 76 0.59 10.30 -9.60
N PRO A 77 1.81 10.58 -10.09
CA PRO A 77 2.57 9.59 -10.82
C PRO A 77 3.19 8.54 -9.89
N LEU A 78 3.04 7.26 -10.23
CA LEU A 78 3.69 6.17 -9.49
C LEU A 78 5.17 5.93 -9.85
N TYR A 79 5.69 6.56 -10.91
CA TYR A 79 7.10 6.42 -11.29
C TYR A 79 8.06 7.04 -10.26
N ASP A 80 7.58 7.99 -9.46
CA ASP A 80 8.35 8.50 -8.33
C ASP A 80 8.04 7.65 -7.08
N ALA A 81 8.77 6.54 -6.94
CA ALA A 81 8.62 5.66 -5.80
C ALA A 81 8.94 6.36 -4.45
N THR A 82 9.60 7.53 -4.47
CA THR A 82 9.98 8.26 -3.25
C THR A 82 8.76 8.69 -2.44
N TRP A 83 7.71 9.21 -3.08
CA TRP A 83 6.51 9.65 -2.35
C TRP A 83 5.66 8.45 -1.94
N VAL A 84 5.65 7.37 -2.74
CA VAL A 84 4.96 6.11 -2.40
C VAL A 84 5.56 5.54 -1.12
N PHE A 85 6.89 5.39 -1.06
CA PHE A 85 7.56 4.93 0.15
C PHE A 85 7.36 5.87 1.33
N LYS A 86 7.37 7.19 1.10
CA LYS A 86 7.02 8.14 2.17
C LYS A 86 5.62 7.87 2.71
N GLN A 87 4.62 7.63 1.86
CA GLN A 87 3.26 7.34 2.29
C GLN A 87 3.19 6.00 3.05
N LEU A 88 3.79 4.94 2.52
CA LEU A 88 3.81 3.61 3.15
C LEU A 88 4.55 3.59 4.49
N SER A 89 5.61 4.38 4.64
CA SER A 89 6.40 4.45 5.86
C SER A 89 5.89 5.49 6.87
N VAL A 90 4.79 6.21 6.61
CA VAL A 90 4.15 7.05 7.64
C VAL A 90 3.60 6.12 8.70
N ARG A 91 4.36 5.94 9.79
CA ARG A 91 3.81 5.39 11.02
C ARG A 91 2.92 6.48 11.59
N ASP A 92 1.64 6.18 11.78
CA ASP A 92 0.83 6.99 12.68
C ASP A 92 1.58 7.06 14.01
N ASP A 93 1.97 8.28 14.39
CA ASP A 93 2.60 8.56 15.68
C ASP A 93 1.72 7.92 16.77
N PRO A 94 2.26 7.20 17.78
CA PRO A 94 1.46 6.49 18.76
C PRO A 94 0.91 7.48 19.77
N THR A 95 -0.09 8.27 19.39
CA THR A 95 -1.04 8.86 20.35
C THR A 95 -2.08 7.81 20.75
N TYR A 96 -1.59 6.68 21.29
CA TYR A 96 -2.35 5.80 22.17
C TYR A 96 -1.64 5.78 23.53
N ILE A 97 -1.78 6.89 24.25
CA ILE A 97 -1.70 6.93 25.71
C ILE A 97 -3.05 7.44 26.18
N HIS A 98 -3.92 6.53 26.62
CA HIS A 98 -4.97 6.79 27.61
C HIS A 98 -5.21 5.53 28.43
#